data_AF-A0A4R4SXU5-F1
#
_entry.id   AF-A0A4R4SXU5-F1
#
_cell.length_a   1.000
_cell.length_b   1.000
_cell.length_c   1.000
_cell.angle_alpha   90.00
_cell.angle_beta   90.00
_cell.angle_gamma   90.00
#
_symmetry.space_group_name_H-M   'P 1'
#
loop_
_entity.id
_entity.type
_entity.pdbx_description
1 polymer ?
#
loop_
_entity_poly.entity_id
_entity_poly.type
_entity_poly.pdbx_seq_one_letter_code
_entity_poly.pdbx_strand_id
1 'polypeptide(L)'
;MEGVVAEQVRGRGPERRRGEVLLRAVHEAVLAEVAEVGLGQLTMEGIARRAATAKTSLYRRWSNPQDLLLDALHDAHPVEEPSPSGDDLRADLITALTLLVEWLTSPAANAVKAIMTERRRYPDLAEALYERVFDPRGGTFTHTVLRHYAEQGTIDSRLLTPIVFQIGEALVFKLLVDLDRFPTHDELAAIVDQAILPAVGVPRDAATVAEA
;
A
#
# COMPACT_ATOMS: atom_id res chain seq x y z
N MET A 1 62.14 -29.53 14.13
CA MET A 1 60.97 -30.36 14.46
C MET A 1 60.05 -29.49 15.29
N GLU A 2 59.36 -28.55 14.63
CA GLU A 2 58.02 -28.78 14.06
C GLU A 2 57.03 -28.89 15.21
N GLY A 3 56.11 -27.97 15.44
CA GLY A 3 55.44 -27.05 14.53
C GLY A 3 54.02 -26.99 15.08
N VAL A 4 53.82 -26.17 16.12
CA VAL A 4 52.50 -25.98 16.71
C VAL A 4 51.69 -25.18 15.70
N VAL A 5 50.78 -25.86 15.00
CA VAL A 5 49.83 -25.27 14.08
C VAL A 5 48.85 -24.44 14.90
N ALA A 6 49.13 -23.15 15.04
CA ALA A 6 48.17 -22.18 15.52
C ALA A 6 47.13 -21.97 14.41
N GLU A 7 46.00 -22.65 14.55
CA GLU A 7 44.81 -22.44 13.73
C GLU A 7 44.26 -21.04 14.01
N GLN A 8 44.66 -20.10 13.14
CA GLN A 8 44.14 -18.75 13.07
C GLN A 8 42.66 -18.82 12.65
N VAL A 9 41.76 -18.74 13.63
CA VAL A 9 40.36 -18.39 13.41
C VAL A 9 40.34 -16.95 12.91
N ARG A 10 40.43 -16.76 11.59
CA ARG A 10 40.16 -15.48 10.94
C ARG A 10 38.71 -15.15 11.21
N GLY A 11 38.49 -14.16 12.08
CA GLY A 11 37.18 -13.60 12.35
C GLY A 11 36.44 -13.28 11.06
N ARG A 12 35.32 -13.96 10.85
CA ARG A 12 34.33 -13.67 9.82
C ARG A 12 33.80 -12.26 10.11
N GLY A 13 34.32 -11.27 9.36
CA GLY A 13 33.86 -9.89 9.46
C GLY A 13 32.33 -9.81 9.25
N PRO A 14 31.68 -8.74 9.76
CA PRO A 14 30.22 -8.66 9.82
C PRO A 14 29.65 -8.86 8.42
N GLU A 15 28.89 -9.94 8.29
CA GLU A 15 28.31 -10.41 7.05
C GLU A 15 27.43 -9.27 6.50
N ARG A 16 27.92 -8.58 5.47
CA ARG A 16 27.24 -7.47 4.79
C ARG A 16 25.81 -7.93 4.53
N ARG A 17 24.81 -7.34 5.19
CA ARG A 17 23.37 -7.60 4.98
C ARG A 17 23.14 -7.66 3.46
N ARG A 18 22.98 -8.86 2.89
CA ARG A 18 22.92 -9.04 1.44
C ARG A 18 21.51 -8.69 0.94
N GLY A 19 21.47 -7.95 -0.16
CA GLY A 19 20.29 -7.69 -1.00
C GLY A 19 19.05 -7.23 -0.25
N GLU A 20 18.13 -8.16 -0.01
CA GLU A 20 16.77 -7.92 0.49
C GLU A 20 16.74 -7.37 1.91
N VAL A 21 17.60 -7.85 2.81
CA VAL A 21 17.63 -7.36 4.20
C VAL A 21 18.07 -5.90 4.25
N LEU A 22 19.03 -5.52 3.40
CA LEU A 22 19.46 -4.13 3.29
C LEU A 22 18.38 -3.28 2.61
N LEU A 23 17.75 -3.80 1.55
CA LEU A 23 16.68 -3.10 0.84
C LEU A 23 15.52 -2.79 1.77
N ARG A 24 15.03 -3.77 2.53
CA ARG A 24 13.96 -3.60 3.52
C ARG A 24 14.34 -2.57 4.59
N ALA A 25 15.56 -2.64 5.13
CA ALA A 25 16.03 -1.64 6.09
C ALA A 25 16.09 -0.22 5.51
N VAL A 26 16.39 -0.08 4.21
CA VAL A 26 16.39 1.20 3.50
C VAL A 26 14.97 1.69 3.25
N HIS A 27 14.03 0.81 2.88
CA HIS A 27 12.60 1.14 2.73
C HIS A 27 11.98 1.59 4.06
N GLU A 28 12.19 0.82 5.14
CA GLU A 28 11.76 1.19 6.50
C GLU A 28 12.37 2.55 6.91
N ALA A 29 13.64 2.79 6.58
CA ALA A 29 14.30 4.04 6.90
C ALA A 29 13.73 5.25 6.15
N VAL A 30 13.40 5.15 4.85
CA VAL A 30 12.84 6.29 4.11
C VAL A 30 11.43 6.63 4.60
N LEU A 31 10.60 5.63 4.92
CA LEU A 31 9.26 5.83 5.47
C LEU A 31 9.33 6.48 6.86
N ALA A 32 10.25 6.05 7.71
CA ALA A 32 10.46 6.66 9.02
C ALA A 32 11.05 8.08 8.93
N GLU A 33 11.98 8.33 7.99
CA GLU A 33 12.59 9.64 7.80
C GLU A 33 11.53 10.67 7.35
N VAL A 34 10.71 10.35 6.34
CA VAL A 34 9.68 11.27 5.85
C VAL A 34 8.60 11.55 6.91
N ALA A 35 8.29 10.56 7.76
CA ALA A 35 7.37 10.75 8.88
C ALA A 35 7.94 11.69 9.96
N GLU A 36 9.27 11.72 10.14
CA GLU A 36 9.94 12.56 11.15
C GLU A 36 10.20 13.98 10.65
N VAL A 37 10.69 14.14 9.41
CA VAL A 37 11.18 15.44 8.90
C VAL A 37 10.30 16.07 7.81
N GLY A 38 9.32 15.34 7.29
CA GLY A 38 8.47 15.77 6.17
C GLY A 38 9.17 15.72 4.81
N LEU A 39 8.41 15.95 3.73
CA LEU A 39 8.95 15.85 2.36
C LEU A 39 9.98 16.92 2.05
N GLY A 40 9.79 18.13 2.56
CA GLY A 40 10.68 19.27 2.30
C GLY A 40 12.09 19.13 2.88
N GLN A 41 12.28 18.29 3.89
CA GLN A 41 13.59 18.04 4.53
C GLN A 41 14.11 16.63 4.29
N LEU A 42 13.44 15.84 3.44
CA LEU A 42 13.85 14.47 3.15
C LEU A 42 15.19 14.48 2.38
N THR A 43 16.21 13.80 2.91
CA THR A 43 17.53 13.73 2.29
C THR A 43 18.09 12.32 2.23
N MET A 44 18.90 12.05 1.20
CA MET A 44 19.64 10.77 1.07
C MET A 44 20.60 10.53 2.23
N GLU A 45 21.12 11.59 2.85
CA GLU A 45 21.99 11.49 4.01
C GLU A 45 21.23 11.08 5.27
N GLY A 46 20.08 11.69 5.53
CA GLY A 46 19.18 11.31 6.61
C GLY A 46 18.75 9.84 6.51
N ILE A 47 18.32 9.43 5.31
CA ILE A 47 17.95 8.04 5.03
C ILE A 47 19.13 7.09 5.22
N ALA A 48 20.32 7.41 4.68
CA ALA A 48 21.50 6.55 4.80
C ALA A 48 21.93 6.35 6.26
N ARG A 49 21.91 7.43 7.05
CA ARG A 49 22.20 7.42 8.49
C ARG A 49 21.21 6.50 9.22
N ARG A 50 19.90 6.63 8.95
CA ARG A 50 18.86 5.81 9.58
C ARG A 50 18.94 4.33 9.18
N ALA A 51 19.22 4.04 7.91
CA ALA A 51 19.40 2.68 7.39
C ALA A 51 20.74 2.04 7.78
N ALA A 52 21.62 2.77 8.48
CA ALA A 52 23.01 2.36 8.79
C ALA A 52 23.78 1.89 7.54
N THR A 53 23.68 2.64 6.44
CA THR A 53 24.31 2.34 5.15
C THR A 53 25.07 3.54 4.59
N ALA A 54 25.92 3.30 3.60
CA ALA A 54 26.64 4.38 2.91
C ALA A 54 25.74 5.07 1.88
N LYS A 55 25.80 6.41 1.80
CA LYS A 55 25.09 7.22 0.80
C LYS A 55 25.38 6.77 -0.65
N THR A 56 26.63 6.37 -0.91
CA THR A 56 27.06 5.81 -2.21
C THR A 56 26.32 4.52 -2.56
N SER A 57 25.91 3.72 -1.58
CA SER A 57 25.13 2.51 -1.84
C SER A 57 23.72 2.81 -2.30
N LEU A 58 23.11 3.88 -1.78
CA LEU A 58 21.77 4.32 -2.17
C LEU A 58 21.77 4.94 -3.58
N TYR A 59 22.71 5.84 -3.87
CA TYR A 59 22.77 6.51 -5.17
C TYR A 59 22.98 5.59 -6.38
N ARG A 60 23.42 4.34 -6.16
CA ARG A 60 23.49 3.34 -7.24
C ARG A 60 22.11 2.94 -7.77
N ARG A 61 21.06 3.04 -6.97
CA ARG A 61 19.70 2.60 -7.32
C ARG A 61 18.70 3.76 -7.41
N TRP A 62 18.87 4.80 -6.59
CA TRP A 62 17.95 5.93 -6.55
C TRP A 62 18.68 7.24 -6.77
N SER A 63 18.22 8.00 -7.77
CA SER A 63 18.82 9.28 -8.15
C SER A 63 18.60 10.37 -7.11
N ASN A 64 17.48 10.30 -6.38
CA ASN A 64 17.07 11.29 -5.39
C ASN A 64 16.24 10.60 -4.27
N PRO A 65 15.96 11.27 -3.13
CA PRO A 65 15.23 10.64 -2.03
C PRO A 65 13.75 10.39 -2.33
N GLN A 66 13.14 11.13 -3.25
CA GLN A 66 11.75 10.91 -3.67
C GLN A 66 11.62 9.64 -4.51
N ASP A 67 12.59 9.34 -5.37
CA ASP A 67 12.66 8.07 -6.09
C ASP A 67 12.76 6.87 -5.14
N LEU A 68 13.54 7.00 -4.08
CA LEU A 68 13.63 5.98 -3.03
C LEU A 68 12.32 5.85 -2.25
N LEU A 69 11.67 6.98 -1.95
CA LEU A 69 10.36 6.97 -1.28
C LEU A 69 9.31 6.24 -2.14
N LEU A 70 9.24 6.52 -3.44
CA LEU A 70 8.30 5.87 -4.36
C LEU A 70 8.57 4.37 -4.48
N ASP A 71 9.84 3.94 -4.54
CA ASP A 71 10.20 2.51 -4.57
C ASP A 71 9.79 1.80 -3.27
N ALA A 72 10.01 2.44 -2.11
CA ALA A 72 9.56 1.91 -0.82
C ALA A 72 8.03 1.84 -0.71
N LEU A 73 7.31 2.83 -1.25
CA LEU A 73 5.85 2.83 -1.30
C LEU A 73 5.30 1.74 -2.23
N HIS A 74 5.96 1.51 -3.37
CA HIS A 74 5.59 0.44 -4.30
C HIS A 74 5.78 -0.96 -3.68
N ASP A 75 6.86 -1.15 -2.92
CA ASP A 75 7.15 -2.39 -2.19
C ASP A 75 6.16 -2.62 -1.03
N ALA A 76 5.75 -1.54 -0.35
CA ALA A 76 4.81 -1.59 0.76
C ALA A 76 3.33 -1.58 0.34
N HIS A 77 3.01 -1.38 -0.95
CA HIS A 77 1.63 -1.37 -1.42
C HIS A 77 1.10 -2.81 -1.47
N PRO A 78 -0.04 -3.11 -0.83
CA PRO A 78 -0.61 -4.45 -0.85
C PRO A 78 -1.02 -4.83 -2.26
N VAL A 79 -0.92 -6.13 -2.54
CA VAL A 79 -1.47 -6.74 -3.75
C VAL A 79 -2.75 -7.42 -3.34
N GLU A 80 -3.87 -6.98 -3.90
CA GLU A 80 -5.11 -7.71 -3.73
C GLU A 80 -5.14 -8.91 -4.68
N GLU A 81 -5.48 -10.07 -4.13
CA GLU A 81 -5.69 -11.30 -4.87
C GLU A 81 -7.13 -11.77 -4.60
N PRO A 82 -8.08 -11.53 -5.54
CA PRO A 82 -9.43 -12.04 -5.43
C PRO A 82 -9.45 -13.57 -5.29
N SER A 83 -10.48 -14.12 -4.66
CA SER A 83 -10.59 -15.57 -4.49
C SER A 83 -10.48 -16.28 -5.85
N PRO A 84 -9.61 -17.29 -6.01
CA PRO A 84 -9.48 -18.03 -7.27
C PRO A 84 -10.78 -18.70 -7.73
N SER A 85 -11.71 -18.95 -6.81
CA SER A 85 -13.00 -19.53 -7.13
C SER A 85 -13.98 -18.51 -7.73
N GLY A 86 -13.84 -17.21 -7.42
CA GLY A 86 -14.69 -16.15 -7.97
C GLY A 86 -16.18 -16.27 -7.61
N ASP A 87 -16.49 -16.93 -6.49
CA ASP A 87 -17.86 -17.33 -6.15
C ASP A 87 -18.56 -16.42 -5.13
N ASP A 88 -17.83 -15.53 -4.45
CA ASP A 88 -18.38 -14.65 -3.40
C ASP A 88 -17.86 -13.23 -3.52
N LEU A 89 -18.46 -12.48 -4.46
CA LEU A 89 -18.17 -11.07 -4.71
C LEU A 89 -18.26 -10.23 -3.43
N ARG A 90 -19.23 -10.53 -2.56
CA ARG A 90 -19.46 -9.77 -1.34
C ARG A 90 -18.30 -9.96 -0.37
N ALA A 91 -17.90 -11.21 -0.12
CA ALA A 91 -16.78 -11.52 0.78
C ALA A 91 -15.46 -10.96 0.24
N ASP A 92 -15.22 -11.05 -1.06
CA ASP A 92 -14.02 -10.50 -1.68
C ASP A 92 -13.96 -8.97 -1.55
N LEU A 93 -15.07 -8.25 -1.76
CA LEU A 93 -15.13 -6.80 -1.55
C LEU A 93 -14.94 -6.39 -0.08
N ILE A 94 -15.44 -7.18 0.88
CA ILE A 94 -15.20 -6.92 2.30
C ILE A 94 -13.71 -7.12 2.63
N THR A 95 -13.10 -8.16 2.06
CA THR A 95 -11.66 -8.44 2.20
C THR A 95 -10.83 -7.30 1.61
N ALA A 96 -11.21 -6.79 0.43
CA ALA A 96 -10.62 -5.62 -0.21
C ALA A 96 -10.54 -4.40 0.72
N LEU A 97 -11.68 -4.05 1.31
CA LEU A 97 -11.79 -2.89 2.19
C LEU A 97 -11.10 -3.12 3.53
N THR A 98 -11.05 -4.36 4.01
CA THR A 98 -10.30 -4.71 5.22
C THR A 98 -8.80 -4.52 4.98
N LEU A 99 -8.29 -4.97 3.83
CA LEU A 99 -6.90 -4.78 3.42
C LEU A 99 -6.55 -3.29 3.28
N LEU A 100 -7.48 -2.47 2.78
CA LEU A 100 -7.33 -1.01 2.79
C LEU A 100 -7.17 -0.48 4.21
N VAL A 101 -8.07 -0.85 5.13
CA VAL A 101 -8.02 -0.38 6.53
C VAL A 101 -6.70 -0.78 7.18
N GLU A 102 -6.25 -2.02 6.99
CA GLU A 102 -4.95 -2.49 7.49
C GLU A 102 -3.81 -1.66 6.90
N TRP A 103 -3.81 -1.43 5.59
CA TRP A 103 -2.78 -0.63 4.94
C TRP A 103 -2.76 0.83 5.44
N LEU A 104 -3.93 1.42 5.71
CA LEU A 104 -4.03 2.78 6.25
C LEU A 104 -3.42 2.94 7.65
N THR A 105 -3.21 1.84 8.39
CA THR A 105 -2.48 1.86 9.66
C THR A 105 -0.95 1.85 9.49
N SER A 106 -0.45 1.63 8.27
CA SER A 106 0.97 1.45 8.00
C SER A 106 1.76 2.77 7.95
N PRO A 107 3.10 2.72 8.16
CA PRO A 107 3.98 3.86 7.90
C PRO A 107 3.93 4.35 6.45
N ALA A 108 3.64 3.47 5.49
CA ALA A 108 3.51 3.81 4.07
C ALA A 108 2.30 4.72 3.83
N ALA A 109 1.16 4.47 4.48
CA ALA A 109 -0.02 5.33 4.37
C ALA A 109 0.26 6.76 4.89
N ASN A 110 1.05 6.91 5.96
CA ASN A 110 1.47 8.22 6.45
C ASN A 110 2.33 8.98 5.42
N ALA A 111 3.26 8.28 4.76
CA ALA A 111 4.06 8.87 3.70
C ALA A 111 3.20 9.27 2.48
N VAL A 112 2.24 8.44 2.06
CA VAL A 112 1.25 8.79 1.03
C VAL A 112 0.47 10.04 1.43
N LYS A 113 -0.02 10.12 2.67
CA LYS A 113 -0.74 11.29 3.20
C LYS A 113 0.12 12.56 3.14
N ALA A 114 1.41 12.46 3.45
CA ALA A 114 2.33 13.60 3.32
C ALA A 114 2.44 14.09 1.87
N ILE A 115 2.59 13.17 0.90
CA ILE A 115 2.63 13.50 -0.53
C ILE A 115 1.32 14.15 -0.97
N MET A 116 0.17 13.60 -0.59
CA MET A 116 -1.14 14.14 -0.97
C MET A 116 -1.39 15.53 -0.38
N THR A 117 -0.97 15.76 0.88
CA THR A 117 -1.14 17.07 1.54
C THR A 117 -0.27 18.14 0.88
N GLU A 118 0.92 17.77 0.40
CA GLU A 118 1.85 18.68 -0.27
C GLU A 118 1.76 18.63 -1.81
N ARG A 119 0.72 18.01 -2.38
CA ARG A 119 0.53 17.84 -3.84
C ARG A 119 0.65 19.14 -4.64
N ARG A 120 0.21 20.27 -4.08
CA ARG A 120 0.36 21.58 -4.75
C ARG A 120 1.80 22.07 -4.83
N ARG A 121 2.63 21.68 -3.86
CA ARG A 121 4.06 22.01 -3.79
C ARG A 121 4.90 21.02 -4.60
N TYR A 122 4.49 19.75 -4.64
CA TYR A 122 5.18 18.66 -5.35
C TYR A 122 4.22 17.93 -6.31
N PRO A 123 3.75 18.58 -7.39
CA PRO A 123 2.78 17.99 -8.31
C PRO A 123 3.34 16.73 -9.00
N ASP A 124 4.58 16.79 -9.49
CA ASP A 124 5.24 15.67 -10.19
C ASP A 124 5.41 14.44 -9.29
N LEU A 125 5.68 14.65 -7.99
CA LEU A 125 5.78 13.54 -7.02
C LEU A 125 4.41 12.88 -6.78
N ALA A 126 3.35 13.68 -6.71
CA ALA A 126 2.01 13.16 -6.55
C ALA A 126 1.55 12.40 -7.79
N GLU A 127 1.86 12.89 -8.99
CA GLU A 127 1.61 12.18 -10.25
C GLU A 127 2.38 10.85 -10.29
N ALA A 128 3.69 10.89 -10.01
CA ALA A 128 4.53 9.70 -9.96
C ALA A 128 4.06 8.67 -8.91
N LEU A 129 3.39 9.10 -7.84
CA LEU A 129 2.79 8.18 -6.88
C LEU A 129 1.70 7.32 -7.53
N TYR A 130 0.79 7.92 -8.30
CA TYR A 130 -0.24 7.15 -9.01
C TYR A 130 0.41 6.23 -10.04
N GLU A 131 1.27 6.76 -10.90
CA GLU A 131 1.85 6.03 -12.03
C GLU A 131 2.77 4.87 -11.62
N ARG A 132 3.54 5.04 -10.53
CA ARG A 132 4.59 4.06 -10.13
C ARG A 132 4.17 3.18 -8.96
N VAL A 133 3.21 3.60 -8.15
CA VAL A 133 2.80 2.87 -6.93
C VAL A 133 1.41 2.25 -7.12
N PHE A 134 0.40 3.05 -7.43
CA PHE A 134 -0.99 2.58 -7.44
C PHE A 134 -1.38 1.88 -8.74
N ASP A 135 -1.14 2.50 -9.90
CA ASP A 135 -1.57 1.96 -11.20
C ASP A 135 -0.98 0.56 -11.50
N PRO A 136 0.31 0.28 -11.23
CA PRO A 136 0.88 -1.05 -11.46
C PRO A 136 0.30 -2.14 -10.56
N ARG A 137 -0.40 -1.78 -9.49
CA ARG A 137 -1.03 -2.69 -8.52
C ARG A 137 -2.53 -2.84 -8.71
N GLY A 138 -3.04 -2.48 -9.90
CA GLY A 138 -4.47 -2.55 -10.20
C GLY A 138 -5.26 -1.34 -9.73
N GLY A 139 -4.60 -0.25 -9.33
CA GLY A 139 -5.24 0.98 -8.91
C GLY A 139 -5.71 0.93 -7.46
N THR A 140 -7.02 0.99 -7.24
CA THR A 140 -7.62 0.96 -5.91
C THR A 140 -7.89 -0.48 -5.44
N PHE A 141 -8.21 -0.65 -4.15
CA PHE A 141 -8.42 -1.95 -3.54
C PHE A 141 -9.61 -2.65 -4.20
N THR A 142 -10.79 -2.05 -4.23
CA THR A 142 -11.97 -2.68 -4.82
C THR A 142 -11.91 -2.83 -6.34
N HIS A 143 -11.02 -2.12 -7.02
CA HIS A 143 -10.91 -2.17 -8.48
C HIS A 143 -10.53 -3.56 -8.99
N THR A 144 -9.56 -4.22 -8.35
CA THR A 144 -9.08 -5.53 -8.81
C THR A 144 -10.16 -6.60 -8.66
N VAL A 145 -10.86 -6.66 -7.52
CA VAL A 145 -12.05 -7.52 -7.33
C VAL A 145 -13.13 -7.23 -8.38
N LEU A 146 -13.56 -5.98 -8.54
CA LEU A 146 -14.65 -5.64 -9.48
C LEU A 146 -14.31 -6.02 -10.93
N ARG A 147 -13.06 -5.80 -11.36
CA ARG A 147 -12.57 -6.21 -12.68
C ARG A 147 -12.57 -7.72 -12.84
N HIS A 148 -12.07 -8.45 -11.86
CA HIS A 148 -12.06 -9.91 -11.86
C HIS A 148 -13.46 -10.49 -12.09
N TYR A 149 -14.47 -10.05 -11.33
CA TYR A 149 -15.84 -10.55 -11.46
C TYR A 149 -16.53 -10.10 -12.76
N ALA A 150 -16.16 -8.94 -13.32
CA ALA A 150 -16.64 -8.55 -14.65
C ALA A 150 -16.02 -9.39 -15.77
N GLU A 151 -14.75 -9.78 -15.65
CA GLU A 151 -14.08 -10.66 -16.61
C GLU A 151 -14.65 -12.08 -16.59
N GLN A 152 -15.15 -12.55 -15.45
CA GLN A 152 -15.90 -13.82 -15.34
C GLN A 152 -17.37 -13.71 -15.79
N GLY A 153 -17.86 -12.49 -16.06
CA GLY A 153 -19.25 -12.24 -16.49
C GLY A 153 -20.29 -12.19 -15.36
N THR A 154 -19.87 -12.23 -14.09
CA THR A 154 -20.75 -12.09 -12.92
C THR A 154 -21.27 -10.66 -12.77
N ILE A 155 -20.48 -9.66 -13.19
CA ILE A 155 -20.86 -8.24 -13.21
C ILE A 155 -20.89 -7.73 -14.65
N ASP A 156 -21.89 -6.93 -15.00
CA ASP A 156 -21.89 -6.21 -16.27
C ASP A 156 -20.80 -5.12 -16.28
N SER A 157 -19.75 -5.33 -17.07
CA SER A 157 -18.63 -4.39 -17.23
C SER A 157 -19.04 -2.95 -17.57
N ARG A 158 -20.23 -2.73 -18.15
CA ARG A 158 -20.75 -1.40 -18.46
C ARG A 158 -21.11 -0.58 -17.21
N LEU A 159 -21.32 -1.25 -16.07
CA LEU A 159 -21.57 -0.61 -14.78
C LEU A 159 -20.28 -0.15 -14.09
N LEU A 160 -19.12 -0.68 -14.50
CA LEU A 160 -17.82 -0.36 -13.92
C LEU A 160 -17.26 0.97 -14.46
N THR A 161 -17.87 2.06 -14.03
CA THR A 161 -17.43 3.42 -14.35
C THR A 161 -16.31 3.88 -13.41
N PRO A 162 -15.52 4.92 -13.78
CA PRO A 162 -14.51 5.49 -12.90
C PRO A 162 -15.03 5.89 -11.51
N ILE A 163 -16.31 6.27 -11.39
CA ILE A 163 -16.92 6.63 -10.10
C ILE A 163 -17.26 5.38 -9.29
N VAL A 164 -17.72 4.30 -9.92
CA VAL A 164 -18.07 3.05 -9.22
C VAL A 164 -16.84 2.46 -8.52
N PHE A 165 -15.67 2.51 -9.17
CA PHE A 165 -14.41 2.09 -8.57
C PHE A 165 -13.94 2.90 -7.36
N GLN A 166 -14.55 4.06 -7.09
CA GLN A 166 -14.18 4.94 -5.98
C GLN A 166 -15.10 4.78 -4.76
N ILE A 167 -16.26 4.11 -4.91
CA ILE A 167 -17.31 4.09 -3.89
C ILE A 167 -16.79 3.56 -2.55
N GLY A 168 -16.11 2.41 -2.58
CA GLY A 168 -15.67 1.72 -1.37
C GLY A 168 -14.68 2.55 -0.57
N GLU A 169 -13.60 2.94 -1.22
CA GLU A 169 -12.49 3.70 -0.64
C GLU A 169 -12.95 5.10 -0.21
N ALA A 170 -13.78 5.78 -1.02
CA ALA A 170 -14.31 7.09 -0.65
C ALA A 170 -15.15 7.04 0.64
N LEU A 171 -15.95 6.00 0.82
CA LEU A 171 -16.74 5.83 2.04
C LEU A 171 -15.88 5.44 3.24
N VAL A 172 -14.86 4.59 3.06
CA VAL A 172 -13.87 4.29 4.11
C VAL A 172 -13.16 5.57 4.57
N PHE A 173 -12.66 6.38 3.62
CA PHE A 173 -12.02 7.66 3.93
C PHE A 173 -12.98 8.66 4.59
N LYS A 174 -14.24 8.72 4.13
CA LYS A 174 -15.24 9.62 4.71
C LYS A 174 -15.52 9.28 6.17
N LEU A 175 -15.72 8.00 6.47
CA LEU A 175 -15.92 7.54 7.85
C LEU A 175 -14.69 7.77 8.72
N LEU A 176 -13.49 7.49 8.19
CA LEU A 176 -12.24 7.76 8.89
C LEU A 176 -12.11 9.24 9.28
N VAL A 177 -12.38 10.15 8.34
CA VAL A 177 -12.26 11.60 8.58
C VAL A 177 -13.33 12.11 9.54
N ASP A 178 -14.57 11.66 9.40
CA ASP A 178 -15.68 12.13 10.24
C ASP A 178 -15.62 11.61 11.68
N LEU A 179 -15.23 10.34 11.85
CA LEU A 179 -15.32 9.64 13.13
C LEU A 179 -13.97 9.59 13.87
N ASP A 180 -12.89 10.00 13.22
CA ASP A 180 -11.52 9.91 13.73
C ASP A 180 -11.14 8.49 14.19
N ARG A 181 -11.69 7.48 13.51
CA ARG A 181 -11.41 6.06 13.72
C ARG A 181 -11.61 5.27 12.44
N PHE A 182 -10.97 4.13 12.32
CA PHE A 182 -11.22 3.22 11.21
C PHE A 182 -12.64 2.64 11.27
N PRO A 183 -13.28 2.38 10.10
CA PRO A 183 -14.54 1.67 10.05
C PRO A 183 -14.44 0.28 10.68
N THR A 184 -15.51 -0.17 11.33
CA THR A 184 -15.62 -1.55 11.82
C THR A 184 -15.91 -2.50 10.67
N HIS A 185 -15.74 -3.81 10.90
CA HIS A 185 -16.10 -4.84 9.92
C HIS A 185 -17.56 -4.71 9.45
N ASP A 186 -18.50 -4.40 10.36
CA ASP A 186 -19.91 -4.22 10.02
C ASP A 186 -20.16 -2.97 9.17
N GLU A 187 -19.39 -1.90 9.40
CA GLU A 187 -19.44 -0.69 8.56
C GLU A 187 -18.86 -0.96 7.16
N LEU A 188 -17.81 -1.78 7.05
CA LEU A 188 -17.28 -2.22 5.75
C LEU A 188 -18.30 -3.09 5.00
N ALA A 189 -18.91 -4.04 5.68
CA ALA A 189 -20.00 -4.87 5.13
C ALA A 189 -21.17 -3.99 4.66
N ALA A 190 -21.55 -2.98 5.44
CA ALA A 190 -22.57 -2.02 5.04
C ALA A 190 -22.16 -1.21 3.80
N ILE A 191 -20.91 -0.77 3.67
CA ILE A 191 -20.43 -0.10 2.44
C ILE A 191 -20.63 -1.01 1.22
N VAL A 192 -20.25 -2.28 1.33
CA VAL A 192 -20.39 -3.27 0.25
C VAL A 192 -21.86 -3.48 -0.09
N ASP A 193 -22.69 -3.80 0.89
CA ASP A 193 -24.11 -4.16 0.70
C ASP A 193 -24.98 -2.99 0.26
N GLN A 194 -24.62 -1.78 0.72
CA GLN A 194 -25.48 -0.62 0.56
C GLN A 194 -25.05 0.32 -0.56
N ALA A 195 -23.79 0.28 -0.97
CA ALA A 195 -23.26 1.18 -1.99
C ALA A 195 -22.64 0.44 -3.16
N ILE A 196 -21.72 -0.50 -2.93
CA ILE A 196 -20.97 -1.15 -4.03
C ILE A 196 -21.85 -2.13 -4.80
N LEU A 197 -22.46 -3.12 -4.12
CA LEU A 197 -23.28 -4.16 -4.78
C LEU A 197 -24.44 -3.56 -5.59
N PRO A 198 -25.23 -2.59 -5.08
CA PRO A 198 -26.25 -1.94 -5.88
C PRO A 198 -25.70 -1.19 -7.10
N ALA A 199 -24.53 -0.54 -6.97
CA ALA A 199 -23.91 0.19 -8.07
C ALA A 199 -23.45 -0.73 -9.23
N VAL A 200 -23.19 -2.00 -8.93
CA VAL A 200 -22.83 -3.03 -9.93
C VAL A 200 -24.00 -3.95 -10.32
N GLY A 201 -25.23 -3.57 -9.94
CA GLY A 201 -26.45 -4.26 -10.38
C GLY A 201 -26.77 -5.55 -9.60
N VAL A 202 -26.09 -5.80 -8.48
CA VAL A 202 -26.39 -6.94 -7.59
C VAL A 202 -27.48 -6.49 -6.60
N PRO A 203 -28.70 -7.07 -6.66
CA PRO A 203 -29.78 -6.68 -5.78
C PRO A 203 -29.47 -7.05 -4.33
N ARG A 204 -29.92 -6.21 -3.39
CA ARG A 204 -29.93 -6.58 -1.96
C ARG A 204 -30.84 -7.79 -1.77
N ASP A 205 -30.39 -8.79 -1.03
CA ASP A 205 -31.30 -9.78 -0.47
C ASP A 205 -32.25 -9.05 0.49
N ALA A 206 -33.55 -9.05 0.14
CA ALA A 206 -34.59 -8.32 0.86
C ALA A 206 -34.80 -8.80 2.32
N ALA A 207 -34.15 -9.89 2.72
CA ALA A 207 -34.31 -10.49 4.05
C ALA A 207 -33.60 -9.73 5.18
N THR A 208 -32.59 -8.91 4.89
CA THR A 208 -31.74 -8.29 5.94
C THR A 208 -32.21 -6.89 6.37
N VAL A 209 -33.20 -6.30 5.68
CA VAL A 209 -33.66 -4.92 5.94
C VAL A 209 -34.68 -4.84 7.09
N ALA A 210 -35.14 -5.96 7.63
CA ALA A 210 -36.19 -5.98 8.65
C ALA A 210 -35.71 -5.68 10.09
N GLU A 211 -34.41 -5.49 10.35
CA GLU A 211 -33.88 -5.33 11.72
C GLU A 211 -32.96 -4.13 11.97
N ALA A 212 -32.91 -3.14 11.07
CA ALA A 212 -32.22 -1.85 11.30
C ALA A 212 -33.23 -0.72 11.53
#